data_AF-A0A815PAV2-F1
#
_entry.id   AF-A0A815PAV2-F1
#
_cell.length_a   1.000
_cell.length_b   1.000
_cell.length_c   1.000
_cell.angle_alpha   90.00
_cell.angle_beta   90.00
_cell.angle_gamma   90.00
#
_symmetry.space_group_name_H-M   'P 1'
#
loop_
_entity.id
_entity.type
_entity.pdbx_description
1 polymer ?
#
loop_
_entity_poly.entity_id
_entity_poly.type
_entity_poly.pdbx_seq_one_letter_code
_entity_poly.pdbx_strand_id
1 'polypeptide(L)'
;MDESGSLYVVDCDKDEVRRYIIDDVEGTVVAGGNGKGNRLDQLSNPTFVFVDRNHSVYVSDQGNHRVMKWMEGAKQGIVVAGGQGKGNGLTQLSHPLGVVVDQLGTVYVADRDNNRIMRWSKGATQGSVIVDGNGDAEQSNQLHGPAVKTNDENGCFPIRDQYHKEASNY
;
A
#
# COMPACT_ATOMS: atom_id res chain seq x y z
N MET A 1 -12.07 5.25 -4.95
CA MET A 1 -13.50 4.92 -4.95
C MET A 1 -13.67 3.67 -5.78
N ASP A 2 -14.24 2.60 -5.25
CA ASP A 2 -14.52 1.39 -6.02
C ASP A 2 -15.86 1.52 -6.79
N GLU A 3 -16.23 0.51 -7.58
CA GLU A 3 -17.47 0.48 -8.36
C GLU A 3 -18.74 0.51 -7.49
N SER A 4 -18.63 0.24 -6.18
CA SER A 4 -19.72 0.32 -5.21
C SER A 4 -19.86 1.71 -4.55
N GLY A 5 -18.95 2.64 -4.85
CA GLY A 5 -18.91 3.96 -4.22
C GLY A 5 -18.12 4.02 -2.91
N SER A 6 -17.37 2.96 -2.55
CA SER A 6 -16.58 2.94 -1.31
C SER A 6 -15.26 3.68 -1.45
N LEU A 7 -14.89 4.48 -0.45
CA LEU A 7 -13.60 5.14 -0.34
C LEU A 7 -12.68 4.34 0.58
N TYR A 8 -11.47 4.05 0.13
CA TYR A 8 -10.43 3.42 0.94
C TYR A 8 -9.39 4.47 1.30
N VAL A 9 -9.11 4.63 2.59
CA VAL A 9 -8.15 5.59 3.11
C VAL A 9 -7.11 4.86 3.92
N VAL A 10 -5.84 5.19 3.65
CA VAL A 10 -4.72 4.76 4.49
C VAL A 10 -4.62 5.75 5.64
N ASP A 11 -4.91 5.29 6.85
CA ASP A 11 -4.68 6.06 8.07
C ASP A 11 -3.31 5.68 8.63
N CYS A 12 -2.31 6.46 8.26
CA CYS A 12 -0.93 6.21 8.67
C CYS A 12 -0.66 6.59 10.13
N ASP A 13 -1.49 7.41 10.78
CA ASP A 13 -1.35 7.70 12.22
C ASP A 13 -1.80 6.49 13.07
N LYS A 14 -2.73 5.68 12.54
CA LYS A 14 -3.23 4.46 13.18
C LYS A 14 -2.67 3.16 12.61
N ASP A 15 -1.80 3.23 11.60
CA ASP A 15 -1.25 2.07 10.90
C ASP A 15 -2.34 1.12 10.37
N GLU A 16 -3.36 1.67 9.71
CA GLU A 16 -4.50 0.91 9.22
C GLU A 16 -5.04 1.43 7.89
N VAL A 17 -5.89 0.62 7.26
CA VAL A 17 -6.70 1.04 6.11
C VAL A 17 -8.16 0.95 6.48
N ARG A 18 -8.90 2.04 6.24
CA ARG A 18 -10.35 2.14 6.46
C ARG A 18 -11.10 2.19 5.14
N ARG A 19 -12.22 1.48 5.08
CA ARG A 19 -13.23 1.57 4.02
C ARG A 19 -14.41 2.38 4.54
N TYR A 20 -14.75 3.45 3.83
CA TYR A 20 -15.94 4.26 4.06
C TYR A 20 -16.94 3.99 2.94
N ILE A 21 -18.18 3.73 3.30
CA ILE A 21 -19.31 3.74 2.36
C ILE A 21 -20.00 5.10 2.44
N ILE A 22 -20.88 5.40 1.47
CA ILE A 22 -21.67 6.63 1.53
C ILE A 22 -22.43 6.71 2.87
N ASP A 23 -22.40 7.89 3.48
CA ASP A 23 -23.00 8.19 4.79
C ASP A 23 -22.40 7.46 6.02
N ASP A 24 -21.33 6.66 5.86
CA ASP A 24 -20.56 6.11 6.97
C ASP A 24 -19.42 7.06 7.37
N VAL A 25 -19.46 7.52 8.62
CA VAL A 25 -18.49 8.47 9.18
C VAL A 25 -17.36 7.79 9.96
N GLU A 26 -17.55 6.55 10.42
CA GLU A 26 -16.55 5.84 11.24
C GLU A 26 -15.61 5.01 10.35
N GLY A 27 -16.16 4.46 9.27
CA GLY A 27 -15.44 3.55 8.39
C GLY A 27 -15.15 2.21 9.07
N THR A 28 -14.95 1.18 8.24
CA THR A 28 -14.57 -0.15 8.70
C THR A 28 -13.08 -0.39 8.47
N VAL A 29 -12.36 -0.89 9.46
CA VAL A 29 -10.96 -1.32 9.29
C VAL A 29 -10.91 -2.58 8.41
N VAL A 30 -10.16 -2.50 7.31
CA VAL A 30 -10.04 -3.59 6.31
C VAL A 30 -8.62 -4.12 6.16
N ALA A 31 -7.61 -3.43 6.71
CA ALA A 31 -6.24 -3.92 6.85
C ALA A 31 -5.55 -3.25 8.04
N GLY A 32 -4.67 -3.98 8.74
CA GLY A 32 -4.02 -3.49 9.97
C GLY A 32 -4.99 -3.39 11.15
N GLY A 33 -4.91 -2.27 11.90
CA GLY A 33 -5.83 -1.95 13.01
C GLY A 33 -5.47 -2.57 14.36
N ASN A 34 -4.36 -3.30 14.45
CA ASN A 34 -3.85 -3.88 15.71
C ASN A 34 -2.58 -3.16 16.19
N GLY A 35 -2.51 -1.86 15.91
CA GLY A 35 -1.39 -0.98 16.19
C GLY A 35 -0.17 -1.26 15.33
N LYS A 36 0.82 -0.37 15.47
CA LYS A 36 2.10 -0.45 14.77
C LYS A 36 2.84 -1.77 15.02
N GLY A 37 3.34 -2.39 13.96
CA GLY A 37 4.22 -3.56 14.07
C GLY A 37 4.36 -4.33 12.76
N ASN A 38 4.91 -5.54 12.85
CA ASN A 38 5.25 -6.36 11.69
C ASN A 38 4.54 -7.72 11.64
N ARG A 39 3.62 -7.99 12.57
CA ARG A 39 2.74 -9.17 12.51
C ARG A 39 1.84 -9.10 11.26
N LEU A 40 1.18 -10.22 10.95
CA LEU A 40 0.31 -10.31 9.76
C LEU A 40 -1.02 -9.54 9.93
N ASP A 41 -1.35 -9.08 11.13
CA ASP A 41 -2.49 -8.24 11.46
C ASP A 41 -2.09 -6.78 11.77
N GLN A 42 -0.82 -6.42 11.54
CA GLN A 42 -0.26 -5.10 11.82
C GLN A 42 0.40 -4.50 10.57
N LEU A 43 0.47 -3.18 10.56
CA LEU A 43 1.20 -2.38 9.58
C LEU A 43 2.18 -1.45 10.31
N SER A 44 3.11 -0.85 9.57
CA SER A 44 4.01 0.18 10.07
C SER A 44 4.25 1.22 8.98
N ASN A 45 3.75 2.44 9.21
CA ASN A 45 3.75 3.56 8.29
C ASN A 45 3.22 3.16 6.89
N PRO A 46 2.00 2.63 6.75
CA PRO A 46 1.46 2.32 5.44
C PRO A 46 1.28 3.59 4.61
N THR A 47 1.52 3.53 3.30
CA THR A 47 1.53 4.73 2.43
C THR A 47 0.54 4.68 1.28
N PHE A 48 0.16 3.49 0.84
CA PHE A 48 -0.71 3.34 -0.33
C PHE A 48 -1.60 2.13 -0.22
N VAL A 49 -2.78 2.24 -0.81
CA VAL A 49 -3.74 1.15 -0.94
C VAL A 49 -4.18 0.97 -2.38
N PHE A 50 -4.19 -0.28 -2.84
CA PHE A 50 -4.83 -0.71 -4.07
C PHE A 50 -5.91 -1.74 -3.74
N VAL A 51 -7.06 -1.66 -4.41
CA VAL A 51 -8.17 -2.60 -4.19
C VAL A 51 -8.48 -3.28 -5.51
N ASP A 52 -8.48 -4.61 -5.52
CA ASP A 52 -8.85 -5.40 -6.71
C ASP A 52 -10.37 -5.59 -6.83
N ARG A 53 -10.82 -6.17 -7.95
CA ARG A 53 -12.25 -6.44 -8.21
C ARG A 53 -12.89 -7.44 -7.26
N ASN A 54 -12.10 -8.19 -6.49
CA ASN A 54 -12.58 -9.10 -5.45
C ASN A 54 -12.54 -8.44 -4.06
N HIS A 55 -12.47 -7.10 -4.03
CA HIS A 55 -12.30 -6.29 -2.82
C HIS A 55 -11.10 -6.68 -1.95
N SER A 56 -10.09 -7.31 -2.55
CA SER A 56 -8.86 -7.55 -1.81
C SER A 56 -8.06 -6.27 -1.72
N VAL A 57 -7.57 -5.97 -0.52
CA VAL A 57 -6.83 -4.75 -0.19
C VAL A 57 -5.34 -5.06 -0.21
N TYR A 58 -4.59 -4.34 -1.03
CA TYR A 58 -3.14 -4.39 -1.14
C TYR A 58 -2.55 -3.13 -0.55
N VAL A 59 -1.63 -3.27 0.40
CA VAL A 59 -1.07 -2.15 1.16
C VAL A 59 0.44 -2.12 1.02
N SER A 60 0.98 -0.97 0.65
CA SER A 60 2.41 -0.67 0.79
C SER A 60 2.73 -0.46 2.27
N ASP A 61 3.24 -1.49 2.93
CA ASP A 61 3.63 -1.46 4.35
C ASP A 61 5.08 -0.96 4.47
N GLN A 62 5.25 0.34 4.24
CA GLN A 62 6.52 0.99 3.93
C GLN A 62 7.59 0.73 5.00
N GLY A 63 7.23 0.89 6.28
CA GLY A 63 8.14 0.71 7.40
C GLY A 63 8.57 -0.74 7.62
N ASN A 64 7.80 -1.70 7.12
CA ASN A 64 8.14 -3.12 7.14
C ASN A 64 8.76 -3.62 5.83
N HIS A 65 8.94 -2.74 4.84
CA HIS A 65 9.56 -3.05 3.55
C HIS A 65 8.91 -4.24 2.84
N ARG A 66 7.58 -4.24 2.83
CA ARG A 66 6.77 -5.31 2.23
C ARG A 66 5.49 -4.75 1.62
N VAL A 67 4.86 -5.56 0.79
CA VAL A 67 3.48 -5.37 0.37
C VAL A 67 2.64 -6.49 0.96
N MET A 68 1.55 -6.10 1.58
CA MET A 68 0.61 -7.01 2.23
C MET A 68 -0.71 -7.04 1.45
N LYS A 69 -1.36 -8.21 1.41
CA LYS A 69 -2.70 -8.40 0.85
C LYS A 69 -3.65 -8.89 1.93
N TRP A 70 -4.81 -8.25 2.07
CA TRP A 70 -5.97 -8.76 2.80
C TRP A 70 -7.07 -9.16 1.82
N MET A 71 -7.63 -10.36 2.01
CA MET A 71 -8.90 -10.72 1.36
C MET A 71 -10.05 -10.07 2.11
N GLU A 72 -11.18 -9.84 1.45
CA GLU A 72 -12.35 -9.26 2.11
C GLU A 72 -12.75 -10.08 3.35
N GLY A 73 -12.88 -9.39 4.51
CA GLY A 73 -13.22 -10.01 5.79
C GLY A 73 -12.08 -10.74 6.52
N ALA A 74 -10.87 -10.82 5.93
CA ALA A 74 -9.74 -11.48 6.57
C ALA A 74 -9.25 -10.71 7.82
N LYS A 75 -8.85 -11.45 8.87
CA LYS A 75 -8.29 -10.87 10.10
C LYS A 75 -6.78 -10.59 10.02
N GLN A 76 -6.10 -11.28 9.11
CA GLN A 76 -4.67 -11.17 8.87
C GLN A 76 -4.43 -11.15 7.36
N GLY A 77 -3.36 -10.46 6.97
CA GLY A 77 -2.91 -10.38 5.59
C GLY A 77 -1.87 -11.43 5.27
N ILE A 78 -1.47 -11.45 4.01
CA ILE A 78 -0.37 -12.26 3.51
C ILE A 78 0.66 -11.33 2.84
N VAL A 79 1.94 -11.66 3.00
CA VAL A 79 3.01 -10.97 2.28
C VAL A 79 2.96 -11.41 0.82
N VAL A 80 2.84 -10.46 -0.11
CA VAL A 80 2.80 -10.73 -1.56
C VAL A 80 4.00 -10.18 -2.32
N ALA A 81 4.79 -9.31 -1.70
CA ALA A 81 6.08 -8.85 -2.20
C ALA A 81 6.98 -8.36 -1.06
N GLY A 82 8.29 -8.53 -1.22
CA GLY A 82 9.28 -8.16 -0.19
C GLY A 82 9.19 -9.02 1.07
N GLY A 83 9.40 -8.39 2.24
CA GLY A 83 9.26 -9.05 3.54
C GLY A 83 10.50 -9.80 4.05
N GLN A 84 11.59 -9.87 3.27
CA GLN A 84 12.89 -10.39 3.72
C GLN A 84 13.82 -9.28 4.25
N GLY A 85 13.23 -8.27 4.90
CA GLY A 85 13.91 -7.09 5.41
C GLY A 85 14.22 -6.03 4.35
N LYS A 86 14.80 -4.92 4.82
CA LYS A 86 15.25 -3.82 3.97
C LYS A 86 16.40 -4.28 3.08
N GLY A 87 16.34 -4.01 1.78
CA GLY A 87 17.45 -4.25 0.87
C GLY A 87 17.06 -4.16 -0.59
N ASN A 88 17.99 -4.53 -1.47
CA ASN A 88 17.84 -4.49 -2.92
C ASN A 88 17.84 -5.89 -3.57
N GLY A 89 17.83 -6.97 -2.78
CA GLY A 89 17.65 -8.34 -3.30
C GLY A 89 16.29 -8.52 -3.99
N LEU A 90 16.13 -9.62 -4.73
CA LEU A 90 14.87 -9.94 -5.44
C LEU A 90 13.73 -10.33 -4.50
N THR A 91 14.02 -10.60 -3.23
CA THR A 91 13.05 -10.88 -2.16
C THR A 91 12.88 -9.70 -1.20
N GLN A 92 13.58 -8.59 -1.45
CA GLN A 92 13.64 -7.43 -0.58
C GLN A 92 13.09 -6.19 -1.26
N LEU A 93 12.63 -5.25 -0.44
CA LEU A 93 12.23 -3.91 -0.82
C LEU A 93 12.91 -2.92 0.12
N SER A 94 12.89 -1.64 -0.22
CA SER A 94 13.35 -0.55 0.63
C SER A 94 12.35 0.61 0.54
N HIS A 95 11.53 0.74 1.59
CA HIS A 95 10.46 1.74 1.73
C HIS A 95 9.54 1.83 0.48
N PRO A 96 8.82 0.75 0.12
CA PRO A 96 7.92 0.78 -1.03
C PRO A 96 6.84 1.86 -0.85
N LEU A 97 6.54 2.60 -1.93
CA LEU A 97 5.52 3.64 -1.91
C LEU A 97 4.20 3.18 -2.54
N GLY A 98 4.25 2.66 -3.75
CA GLY A 98 3.05 2.32 -4.52
C GLY A 98 2.97 0.83 -4.79
N VAL A 99 1.74 0.33 -4.88
CA VAL A 99 1.43 -1.02 -5.36
C VAL A 99 0.26 -0.96 -6.34
N VAL A 100 0.36 -1.70 -7.43
CA VAL A 100 -0.78 -2.00 -8.32
C VAL A 100 -0.76 -3.48 -8.69
N VAL A 101 -1.94 -4.02 -9.02
CA VAL A 101 -2.09 -5.44 -9.34
C VAL A 101 -2.88 -5.59 -10.64
N ASP A 102 -2.38 -6.43 -11.55
CA ASP A 102 -3.07 -6.72 -12.80
C ASP A 102 -4.18 -7.79 -12.62
N GLN A 103 -4.88 -8.12 -13.72
CA GLN A 103 -5.95 -9.10 -13.70
C GLN A 103 -5.47 -10.54 -13.48
N LEU A 104 -4.19 -10.83 -13.71
CA LEU A 104 -3.57 -12.13 -13.46
C LEU A 104 -3.09 -12.26 -12.00
N GLY A 105 -3.15 -11.18 -11.23
CA GLY A 105 -2.65 -11.12 -9.86
C GLY A 105 -1.15 -10.83 -9.78
N THR A 106 -0.53 -10.33 -10.85
CA THR A 106 0.85 -9.84 -10.83
C THR A 106 0.90 -8.54 -10.05
N VAL A 107 1.78 -8.47 -9.05
CA VAL A 107 1.98 -7.31 -8.18
C VAL A 107 3.14 -6.49 -8.71
N TYR A 108 2.92 -5.20 -8.91
CA TYR A 108 3.95 -4.23 -9.29
C TYR A 108 4.16 -3.27 -8.13
N VAL A 109 5.42 -3.05 -7.76
CA VAL A 109 5.79 -2.27 -6.58
C VAL A 109 6.80 -1.20 -6.95
N ALA A 110 6.51 0.04 -6.55
CA ALA A 110 7.47 1.13 -6.60
C ALA A 110 8.41 1.05 -5.39
N ASP A 111 9.60 0.49 -5.61
CA ASP A 111 10.62 0.26 -4.59
C ASP A 111 11.50 1.51 -4.44
N ARG A 112 10.95 2.49 -3.72
CA ARG A 112 11.38 3.92 -3.75
C ARG A 112 12.87 4.09 -3.52
N ASP A 113 13.39 3.62 -2.39
CA ASP A 113 14.78 3.91 -2.02
C ASP A 113 15.79 3.15 -2.90
N ASN A 114 15.33 2.14 -3.63
CA ASN A 114 16.12 1.41 -4.61
C ASN A 114 15.97 1.97 -6.03
N ASN A 115 15.16 3.03 -6.22
CA ASN A 115 14.90 3.67 -7.52
C ASN A 115 14.50 2.68 -8.62
N ARG A 116 13.65 1.70 -8.30
CA ARG A 116 13.26 0.65 -9.25
C ARG A 116 11.78 0.30 -9.16
N ILE A 117 11.26 -0.30 -10.22
CA ILE A 117 9.97 -0.98 -10.21
C ILE A 117 10.23 -2.48 -10.25
N MET A 118 9.59 -3.19 -9.32
CA MET A 118 9.67 -4.64 -9.22
C MET A 118 8.32 -5.26 -9.55
N ARG A 119 8.34 -6.43 -10.20
CA ARG A 119 7.14 -7.26 -10.40
C ARG A 119 7.25 -8.59 -9.65
N TRP A 120 6.15 -9.07 -9.10
CA TRP A 120 5.97 -10.44 -8.58
C TRP A 120 4.77 -11.07 -9.26
N SER A 121 4.96 -12.21 -9.92
CA SER A 121 3.84 -13.04 -10.36
C SER A 121 3.07 -13.57 -9.15
N LYS A 122 1.78 -13.86 -9.32
CA LYS A 122 0.94 -14.41 -8.25
C LYS A 122 1.58 -15.67 -7.64
N GLY A 123 1.86 -15.62 -6.34
CA GLY A 123 2.47 -16.72 -5.59
C GLY A 123 3.98 -16.87 -5.75
N ALA A 124 4.65 -15.95 -6.46
CA ALA A 124 6.10 -15.97 -6.58
C ALA A 124 6.77 -15.65 -5.23
N THR A 125 7.87 -16.35 -4.93
CA THR A 125 8.68 -16.13 -3.72
C THR A 125 9.70 -15.01 -3.88
N GLN A 126 10.00 -14.60 -5.11
CA GLN A 126 10.90 -13.51 -5.45
C GLN A 126 10.36 -12.75 -6.66
N GLY A 127 10.80 -11.49 -6.78
CA GLY A 127 10.39 -10.61 -7.87
C GLY A 127 11.43 -10.55 -8.97
N SER A 128 11.16 -9.70 -9.95
CA SER A 128 12.13 -9.30 -10.97
C SER A 128 12.06 -7.80 -11.17
N VAL A 129 13.21 -7.16 -11.35
CA VAL A 129 13.29 -5.75 -11.75
C VAL A 129 12.70 -5.63 -13.15
N ILE A 130 11.80 -4.66 -13.34
CA ILE A 130 11.29 -4.30 -14.67
C ILE A 130 11.84 -2.96 -15.13
N VAL A 131 12.09 -2.03 -14.21
CA VAL A 131 12.70 -0.72 -14.50
C VAL A 131 13.67 -0.41 -13.38
N ASP A 132 14.88 0.04 -13.72
CA ASP A 132 15.81 0.64 -12.77
C ASP A 132 16.14 2.09 -13.17
N GLY A 133 16.37 2.93 -12.17
CA GLY A 133 16.73 4.33 -12.32
C GLY A 133 18.25 4.58 -12.28
N ASN A 134 19.06 3.52 -12.21
CA ASN A 134 20.51 3.62 -12.05
C ASN A 134 21.29 3.71 -13.39
N GLY A 135 20.58 3.90 -14.50
CA GLY A 135 21.16 4.28 -15.78
C GLY A 135 21.57 3.10 -16.65
N ASP A 136 20.76 2.81 -17.66
CA ASP A 136 21.19 2.85 -19.07
C ASP A 136 19.96 3.18 -19.93
N ALA A 137 20.02 4.33 -20.57
CA ALA A 137 18.96 4.87 -21.42
C ALA A 137 18.90 4.12 -22.76
N GLU A 138 18.61 2.82 -22.78
CA GLU A 138 18.48 2.03 -24.02
C GLU A 138 17.62 0.76 -23.86
N GLN A 139 16.65 0.72 -22.94
CA GLN A 139 15.64 -0.35 -22.96
C GLN A 139 14.23 0.20 -22.74
N SER A 140 13.39 -0.05 -23.75
CA SER A 140 11.96 0.21 -24.01
C SER A 140 10.93 0.13 -22.86
N ASN A 141 11.30 0.28 -21.60
CA ASN A 141 10.43 0.04 -20.45
C ASN A 141 10.06 1.32 -19.66
N GLN A 142 10.00 2.46 -20.35
CA GLN A 142 9.44 3.69 -19.79
C GLN A 142 7.92 3.56 -19.65
N LEU A 143 7.40 3.77 -18.44
CA LEU A 143 5.97 3.65 -18.12
C LEU A 143 5.13 4.69 -18.89
N HIS A 144 4.38 4.23 -19.89
CA HIS A 144 3.19 4.93 -20.38
C HIS A 144 2.00 4.67 -19.44
N GLY A 145 1.98 5.38 -18.30
CA GLY A 145 0.82 5.61 -17.40
C GLY A 145 0.64 4.68 -16.19
N PRO A 146 -0.08 5.10 -15.12
CA PRO A 146 -0.32 6.46 -14.64
C PRO A 146 0.77 6.88 -13.63
N ALA A 147 1.12 8.17 -13.63
CA ALA A 147 1.97 8.74 -12.59
C ALA A 147 1.13 8.98 -11.33
N VAL A 148 1.37 8.21 -10.27
CA VAL A 148 0.93 8.63 -8.92
C VAL A 148 1.93 9.70 -8.47
N LYS A 149 1.57 10.97 -8.61
CA LYS A 149 2.26 12.06 -7.91
C LYS A 149 1.79 12.05 -6.46
N THR A 150 2.63 11.62 -5.53
CA THR A 150 2.42 11.83 -4.09
C THR A 150 3.20 13.08 -3.69
N ASN A 151 2.49 14.12 -3.27
CA ASN A 151 3.04 15.38 -2.80
C ASN A 151 3.06 15.40 -1.27
N ASP A 152 3.96 14.60 -0.69
CA ASP A 152 4.67 14.84 0.56
C ASP A 152 5.84 13.83 0.65
N GLU A 153 6.86 14.19 1.42
CA GLU A 153 8.14 13.49 1.55
C GLU A 153 8.02 12.10 2.25
N ASN A 154 6.81 11.73 2.71
CA ASN A 154 6.52 10.48 3.40
C ASN A 154 5.41 9.61 2.73
N GLY A 155 4.67 10.14 1.76
CA GLY A 155 3.55 9.46 1.09
C GLY A 155 2.34 9.20 1.99
N CYS A 156 2.17 9.97 3.08
CA CYS A 156 1.21 9.69 4.16
C CYS A 156 0.41 10.96 4.47
N PHE A 157 -0.87 10.93 4.10
CA PHE A 157 -1.84 11.99 4.44
C PHE A 157 -2.60 11.57 5.71
N PRO A 158 -2.22 12.03 6.92
CA PRO A 158 -2.94 11.70 8.14
C PRO A 158 -4.37 12.25 8.08
N ILE A 159 -5.36 11.44 8.46
CA ILE A 159 -6.75 11.90 8.61
C ILE A 159 -6.83 12.74 9.88
N ARG A 160 -6.65 14.06 9.75
CA ARG A 160 -6.92 15.00 10.84
C ARG A 160 -8.35 15.51 10.73
N ASP A 161 -9.23 15.01 11.58
CA ASP A 161 -10.51 15.68 11.83
C ASP A 161 -10.23 16.99 12.60
N GLN A 162 -10.34 18.13 11.92
CA GLN A 162 -10.17 19.45 12.55
C GLN A 162 -11.49 20.04 13.10
N TYR A 163 -12.58 19.28 13.18
CA TYR A 163 -13.91 19.83 13.51
C TYR A 163 -14.53 19.40 14.85
N HIS A 164 -13.89 18.55 15.66
CA HIS A 164 -14.29 18.39 17.07
C HIS A 164 -13.63 19.44 17.98
N LYS A 165 -14.06 20.71 17.83
CA LYS A 165 -14.03 21.65 18.95
C LYS A 165 -15.34 21.51 19.71
N GLU A 166 -15.19 21.09 20.96
CA GLU A 166 -16.21 20.95 22.01
C GLU A 166 -17.31 22.03 21.93
N ALA A 167 -18.53 21.60 21.65
CA ALA A 167 -19.73 22.36 21.97
C ALA A 167 -20.26 21.87 23.32
N SER A 168 -19.67 22.36 24.40
CA SER A 168 -20.28 22.30 25.72
C SER A 168 -19.85 23.53 26.51
N ASN A 169 -20.73 24.54 26.52
CA ASN A 169 -21.03 25.42 27.66
C ASN A 169 -22.11 26.43 27.22
N TYR A 170 -23.37 26.07 27.47
CA TYR A 170 -24.46 27.00 27.78
C TYR A 170 -24.99 26.63 29.16
#